data_AF-X1NQF3-F1
#
_entry.id   AF-X1NQF3-F1
#
_cell.length_a   1.000
_cell.length_b   1.000
_cell.length_c   1.000
_cell.angle_alpha   90.00
_cell.angle_beta   90.00
_cell.angle_gamma   90.00
#
_symmetry.space_group_name_H-M   'P 1'
#
loop_
_entity.id
_entity.type
_entity.pdbx_description
1 polymer ?
#
loop_
_entity_poly.entity_id
_entity_poly.type
_entity_poly.pdbx_seq_one_letter_code
_entity_poly.pdbx_strand_id
1 'polypeptide(L)'
;PYYYVFSANKMVFPGRFTPESFCELVQTEKVTSAGLVPTMLAMLIEFPDLDKYDLSSLAGIAVGGAALPLGLKAKAEKLIPGFTAASGYGMTETAAGSIGAFIKREMKDWPKEKLDEVRENVMCDFCAWQIIARRDYSQFCYILRRFLDEFGRERVMFGTDAPLLEHTISSKRWVEIVRNLPHQSPERYRFTEEEVSALLDGNARRLLASIPQK
;
A
#
# COMPACT_ATOMS: atom_id res chain seq x y z
N PRO A 1 11.34 5.33 4.76
CA PRO A 1 12.71 5.89 4.91
C PRO A 1 13.81 4.84 4.71
N TYR A 2 13.70 3.66 5.33
CA TYR A 2 14.71 2.59 5.24
C TYR A 2 15.04 2.16 3.81
N TYR A 3 14.02 1.97 2.96
CA TYR A 3 14.21 1.66 1.53
C TYR A 3 15.04 2.73 0.79
N TYR A 4 14.79 4.01 1.06
CA TYR A 4 15.53 5.11 0.44
C TYR A 4 16.99 5.12 0.87
N VAL A 5 17.27 4.87 2.16
CA VAL A 5 18.66 4.73 2.66
C VAL A 5 19.36 3.54 2.02
N PHE A 6 18.71 2.38 2.00
CA PHE A 6 19.28 1.16 1.43
C PHE A 6 19.61 1.31 -0.06
N SER A 7 18.78 2.06 -0.78
CA SER A 7 18.99 2.37 -2.20
C SER A 7 19.95 3.54 -2.44
N ALA A 8 20.62 4.04 -1.40
CA ALA A 8 21.54 5.18 -1.43
C ALA A 8 20.92 6.47 -2.00
N ASN A 9 19.61 6.66 -1.83
CA ASN A 9 18.92 7.87 -2.25
C ASN A 9 19.27 9.04 -1.33
N LYS A 10 19.38 10.25 -1.89
CA LYS A 10 19.49 11.49 -1.13
C LYS A 10 18.21 11.69 -0.31
N MET A 11 18.36 11.88 0.99
CA MET A 11 17.25 12.21 1.88
C MET A 11 17.20 13.71 2.15
N VAL A 12 16.04 14.30 1.92
CA VAL A 12 15.76 15.71 2.20
C VAL A 12 14.73 15.77 3.32
N PHE A 13 15.07 16.44 4.42
CA PHE A 13 14.20 16.56 5.58
C PHE A 13 13.71 18.01 5.72
N PRO A 14 12.39 18.28 5.60
CA PRO A 14 11.86 19.65 5.59
C PRO A 14 11.78 20.29 6.99
N GLY A 15 12.11 19.58 8.06
CA GLY A 15 11.80 20.02 9.41
C GLY A 15 10.28 20.08 9.61
N ARG A 16 9.74 21.27 9.93
CA ARG A 16 8.30 21.49 10.05
C ARG A 16 7.69 21.67 8.66
N PHE A 17 6.71 20.84 8.33
CA PHE A 17 6.01 20.94 7.06
C PHE A 17 5.22 22.26 6.92
N THR A 18 5.44 22.96 5.82
CA THR A 18 4.51 23.94 5.23
C THR A 18 4.46 23.73 3.72
N PRO A 19 3.37 24.11 3.02
CA PRO A 19 3.34 24.04 1.55
C PRO A 19 4.51 24.78 0.87
N GLU A 20 4.85 25.97 1.37
CA GLU A 20 5.95 26.80 0.85
C GLU A 20 7.28 26.05 0.95
N SER A 21 7.62 25.55 2.15
CA SER A 21 8.88 24.84 2.40
C SER A 21 8.98 23.54 1.61
N PHE A 22 7.86 22.83 1.43
CA PHE A 22 7.82 21.64 0.59
C PHE A 22 8.15 22.00 -0.87
N CYS A 23 7.48 23.00 -1.43
CA CYS A 23 7.67 23.43 -2.82
C CYS A 23 9.09 23.98 -3.06
N GLU A 24 9.63 24.77 -2.13
CA GLU A 24 11.02 25.25 -2.18
C GLU A 24 12.02 24.08 -2.22
N LEU A 25 11.83 23.07 -1.38
CA LEU A 25 12.71 21.89 -1.34
C LEU A 25 12.59 21.06 -2.62
N VAL A 26 11.39 20.85 -3.15
CA VAL A 26 11.22 20.14 -4.43
C VAL A 26 11.98 20.87 -5.53
N GLN A 27 11.82 22.20 -5.63
CA GLN A 27 12.46 23.01 -6.66
C GLN A 27 14.00 23.03 -6.54
N THR A 28 14.52 23.23 -5.32
CA THR A 28 15.96 23.42 -5.06
C THR A 28 16.71 22.10 -5.01
N GLU A 29 16.16 21.09 -4.34
CA GLU A 29 16.79 19.78 -4.16
C GLU A 29 16.43 18.78 -5.26
N LYS A 30 15.56 19.16 -6.19
CA LYS A 30 15.04 18.33 -7.29
C LYS A 30 14.48 17.01 -6.77
N VAL A 31 13.63 17.09 -5.75
CA VAL A 31 13.00 15.93 -5.11
C VAL A 31 12.18 15.16 -6.16
N THR A 32 12.42 13.85 -6.26
CA THR A 32 11.74 12.96 -7.20
C THR A 32 10.58 12.18 -6.58
N SER A 33 10.66 11.91 -5.28
CA SER A 33 9.63 11.21 -4.53
C SER A 33 9.49 11.77 -3.12
N ALA A 34 8.25 11.88 -2.64
CA ALA A 34 7.97 12.30 -1.27
C ALA A 34 6.93 11.41 -0.57
N GLY A 35 6.96 11.39 0.75
CA GLY A 35 5.95 10.72 1.58
C GLY A 35 5.12 11.77 2.31
N LEU A 36 3.80 11.73 2.17
CA LEU A 36 2.86 12.68 2.79
C LEU A 36 1.71 11.95 3.48
N VAL A 37 0.98 12.68 4.34
CA VAL A 37 -0.36 12.27 4.82
C VAL A 37 -1.44 13.00 4.01
N PRO A 38 -2.68 12.49 3.94
CA PRO A 38 -3.74 13.11 3.13
C PRO A 38 -3.98 14.59 3.42
N THR A 39 -3.88 15.01 4.68
CA THR A 39 -4.03 16.43 5.07
C THR A 39 -2.91 17.32 4.51
N MET A 40 -1.67 16.83 4.43
CA MET A 40 -0.57 17.58 3.82
C MET A 40 -0.76 17.72 2.31
N LEU A 41 -1.25 16.67 1.64
CA LEU A 41 -1.58 16.75 0.22
C LEU A 41 -2.72 17.74 -0.05
N ALA A 42 -3.73 17.79 0.82
CA ALA A 42 -4.80 18.78 0.73
C ALA A 42 -4.27 20.21 0.90
N MET A 43 -3.40 20.45 1.89
CA MET A 43 -2.76 21.76 2.07
C MET A 43 -1.95 22.20 0.84
N LEU A 44 -1.27 21.27 0.14
CA LEU A 44 -0.55 21.59 -1.11
C LEU A 44 -1.50 21.96 -2.25
N ILE A 45 -2.62 21.26 -2.39
CA ILE A 45 -3.63 21.53 -3.43
C ILE A 45 -4.32 22.88 -3.21
N GLU A 46 -4.48 23.28 -1.96
CA GLU A 46 -5.09 24.56 -1.56
C GLU A 46 -4.08 25.71 -1.48
N PHE A 47 -2.79 25.42 -1.69
CA PHE A 47 -1.73 26.43 -1.62
C PHE A 47 -1.81 27.38 -2.84
N PRO A 48 -2.08 28.69 -2.64
CA PRO A 48 -2.35 29.61 -3.73
C PRO A 48 -1.18 29.84 -4.68
N ASP A 49 0.04 29.69 -4.15
CA ASP A 49 1.29 30.03 -4.81
C ASP A 49 2.00 28.80 -5.40
N LEU A 50 1.30 27.66 -5.51
CA LEU A 50 1.84 26.40 -5.99
C LEU A 50 2.46 26.52 -7.40
N ASP A 51 1.86 27.34 -8.25
CA ASP A 51 2.26 27.60 -9.63
C ASP A 51 3.55 28.42 -9.77
N LYS A 52 4.02 29.06 -8.69
CA LYS A 52 5.28 29.81 -8.65
C LYS A 52 6.51 28.90 -8.56
N TYR A 53 6.33 27.61 -8.29
CA TYR A 53 7.42 26.66 -8.06
C TYR A 53 7.55 25.65 -9.20
N ASP A 54 8.79 25.35 -9.58
CA ASP A 54 9.10 24.24 -10.49
C ASP A 54 9.03 22.91 -9.73
N LEU A 55 7.91 22.20 -9.91
CA LEU A 55 7.66 20.87 -9.33
C LEU A 55 7.90 19.73 -10.34
N SER A 56 8.48 20.02 -11.51
CA SER A 56 8.62 19.03 -12.60
C SER A 56 9.53 17.84 -12.28
N SER A 57 10.38 17.95 -11.25
CA SER A 57 11.20 16.83 -10.79
C SER A 57 10.40 15.76 -10.06
N LEU A 58 9.22 16.10 -9.53
CA LEU A 58 8.43 15.22 -8.67
C LEU A 58 7.68 14.17 -9.51
N ALA A 59 8.15 12.93 -9.44
CA ALA A 59 7.57 11.81 -10.18
C ALA A 59 6.42 11.13 -9.40
N GLY A 60 6.49 11.10 -8.07
CA GLY A 60 5.44 10.48 -7.28
C GLY A 60 5.43 10.81 -5.79
N ILE A 61 4.25 10.68 -5.18
CA ILE A 61 4.05 10.83 -3.74
C ILE A 61 3.40 9.56 -3.24
N ALA A 62 4.01 8.99 -2.21
CA ALA A 62 3.38 7.98 -1.38
C ALA A 62 2.54 8.68 -0.30
N VAL A 63 1.23 8.45 -0.29
CA VAL A 63 0.34 8.93 0.74
C VAL A 63 0.01 7.80 1.70
N GLY A 64 0.33 7.98 2.98
CA GLY A 64 0.08 6.98 4.03
C GLY A 64 -0.49 7.59 5.30
N GLY A 65 -0.70 6.74 6.31
CA GLY A 65 -1.21 7.14 7.64
C GLY A 65 -2.73 7.36 7.72
N ALA A 66 -3.41 7.54 6.58
CA ALA A 66 -4.86 7.51 6.45
C ALA A 66 -5.24 7.22 5.00
N ALA A 67 -6.52 6.92 4.75
CA ALA A 67 -7.03 6.70 3.40
C ALA A 67 -6.84 7.94 2.52
N LEU A 68 -6.39 7.75 1.27
CA LEU A 68 -6.33 8.79 0.25
C LEU A 68 -7.65 8.80 -0.54
N PRO A 69 -8.46 9.88 -0.48
CA PRO A 69 -9.68 9.96 -1.28
C PRO A 69 -9.37 10.14 -2.78
N LEU A 70 -10.08 9.42 -3.67
CA LEU A 70 -9.98 9.56 -5.14
C LEU A 70 -10.03 11.02 -5.61
N GLY A 71 -10.98 11.78 -5.08
CA GLY A 71 -11.16 13.20 -5.45
C GLY A 71 -9.94 14.04 -5.08
N LEU A 72 -9.24 13.70 -4.00
CA LEU A 72 -8.00 14.39 -3.60
C LEU A 72 -6.85 14.03 -4.54
N LYS A 73 -6.70 12.74 -4.85
CA LYS A 73 -5.71 12.24 -5.81
C LYS A 73 -5.88 12.88 -7.19
N ALA A 74 -7.10 12.84 -7.74
CA ALA A 74 -7.39 13.40 -9.06
C ALA A 74 -7.10 14.90 -9.15
N LYS A 75 -7.40 15.66 -8.08
CA LYS A 75 -7.04 17.08 -7.99
C LYS A 75 -5.53 17.28 -7.95
N ALA A 76 -4.81 16.52 -7.14
CA ALA A 76 -3.34 16.59 -7.03
C ALA A 76 -2.67 16.37 -8.40
N GLU A 77 -3.03 15.28 -9.08
CA GLU A 77 -2.43 14.91 -10.37
C GLU A 77 -2.81 15.85 -11.52
N LYS A 78 -3.91 16.61 -11.36
CA LYS A 78 -4.27 17.67 -12.32
C LYS A 78 -3.43 18.93 -12.11
N LEU A 79 -3.12 19.28 -10.86
CA LEU A 79 -2.37 20.49 -10.51
C LEU A 79 -0.86 20.35 -10.72
N ILE A 80 -0.32 19.14 -10.56
CA ILE A 80 1.11 18.86 -10.74
C ILE A 80 1.27 17.88 -11.92
N PRO A 81 1.60 18.37 -13.12
CA PRO A 81 1.75 17.52 -14.31
C PRO A 81 2.96 16.57 -14.19
N GLY A 82 2.84 15.35 -14.72
CA GLY A 82 3.93 14.35 -14.73
C GLY A 82 4.09 13.56 -13.41
N PHE A 83 3.28 13.90 -12.41
CA PHE A 83 3.28 13.32 -11.08
C PHE A 83 2.16 12.28 -10.91
N THR A 84 2.37 11.31 -10.02
CA THR A 84 1.34 10.34 -9.60
C THR A 84 1.25 10.27 -8.06
N ALA A 85 0.03 10.32 -7.52
CA ALA A 85 -0.19 10.02 -6.11
C ALA A 85 -0.64 8.57 -5.94
N ALA A 86 0.03 7.84 -5.06
CA ALA A 86 -0.32 6.47 -4.71
C ALA A 86 -0.55 6.37 -3.20
N SER A 87 -1.55 5.60 -2.79
CA SER A 87 -1.75 5.28 -1.39
C SER A 87 -0.95 4.04 -1.01
N GLY A 88 -0.32 4.09 0.16
CA GLY A 88 0.27 2.92 0.80
C GLY A 88 -0.32 2.77 2.19
N TYR A 89 -0.72 1.55 2.55
CA TYR A 89 -1.10 1.24 3.92
C TYR A 89 0.08 0.58 4.64
N GLY A 90 0.28 0.95 5.90
CA GLY A 90 1.27 0.32 6.76
C GLY A 90 1.01 0.67 8.22
N MET A 91 1.37 -0.24 9.12
CA MET A 91 1.30 -0.03 10.57
C MET A 91 2.67 -0.17 11.22
N THR A 92 2.84 0.48 12.36
CA THR A 92 4.05 0.35 13.20
C THR A 92 4.25 -1.10 13.63
N GLU A 93 3.16 -1.79 13.96
CA GLU A 93 3.06 -3.19 14.36
C GLU A 93 3.51 -4.16 13.25
N THR A 94 3.49 -3.71 12.00
CA THR A 94 3.96 -4.45 10.82
C THR A 94 5.33 -3.96 10.33
N ALA A 95 6.14 -3.39 11.22
CA ALA A 95 7.46 -2.82 10.91
C ALA A 95 7.45 -1.76 9.79
N ALA A 96 6.36 -0.96 9.71
CA ALA A 96 6.14 0.03 8.66
C ALA A 96 6.19 -0.56 7.22
N GLY A 97 5.82 -1.83 7.06
CA GLY A 97 5.56 -2.41 5.75
C GLY A 97 4.50 -1.59 5.02
N SER A 98 4.89 -0.94 3.93
CA SER A 98 3.97 -0.23 3.05
C SER A 98 3.55 -1.17 1.93
N ILE A 99 2.27 -1.49 1.87
CA ILE A 99 1.70 -2.31 0.81
C ILE A 99 1.01 -1.35 -0.15
N GLY A 100 1.37 -1.44 -1.43
CA GLY A 100 0.86 -0.58 -2.49
C GLY A 100 0.57 -1.38 -3.75
N ALA A 101 -0.44 -0.96 -4.50
CA ALA A 101 -0.76 -1.55 -5.78
C ALA A 101 0.18 -1.01 -6.87
N PHE A 102 0.91 -1.91 -7.55
CA PHE A 102 1.78 -1.55 -8.66
C PHE A 102 1.07 -1.75 -10.00
N ILE A 103 1.31 -0.83 -10.94
CA ILE A 103 0.88 -1.01 -12.33
C ILE A 103 1.73 -2.11 -12.95
N LYS A 104 1.09 -3.23 -13.33
CA LYS A 104 1.76 -4.33 -14.02
C LYS A 104 2.08 -3.96 -15.46
N ARG A 105 3.02 -4.68 -16.08
CA ARG A 105 3.45 -4.41 -17.46
C ARG A 105 2.28 -4.46 -18.44
N GLU A 106 1.35 -5.39 -18.26
CA GLU A 106 0.12 -5.52 -19.06
C GLU A 106 -0.91 -4.40 -18.85
N MET A 107 -0.77 -3.60 -17.80
CA MET A 107 -1.66 -2.48 -17.49
C MET A 107 -1.17 -1.14 -18.08
N LYS A 108 0.01 -1.11 -18.72
CA LYS A 108 0.67 0.13 -19.15
C LYS A 108 -0.24 1.02 -20.02
N ASP A 109 -1.05 0.42 -20.88
CA ASP A 109 -1.87 1.12 -21.87
C ASP A 109 -3.35 1.25 -21.46
N TRP A 110 -3.66 1.00 -20.18
CA TRP A 110 -5.04 1.12 -19.68
C TRP A 110 -5.47 2.59 -19.56
N PRO A 111 -6.79 2.87 -19.68
CA PRO A 111 -7.34 4.18 -19.36
C PRO A 111 -7.00 4.60 -17.93
N LYS A 112 -6.69 5.89 -17.74
CA LYS A 112 -6.26 6.44 -16.45
C LYS A 112 -7.28 6.17 -15.34
N GLU A 113 -8.57 6.28 -15.65
CA GLU A 113 -9.66 6.03 -14.72
C GLU A 113 -9.61 4.60 -14.16
N LYS A 114 -9.31 3.61 -15.01
CA LYS A 114 -9.13 2.21 -14.59
C LYS A 114 -7.85 1.98 -13.81
N LEU A 115 -6.76 2.66 -14.19
CA LEU A 115 -5.52 2.60 -13.42
C LEU A 115 -5.70 3.16 -12.00
N ASP A 116 -6.51 4.21 -11.87
CA ASP A 116 -6.80 4.83 -10.59
C ASP A 116 -7.64 3.93 -9.69
N GLU A 117 -8.58 3.16 -10.24
CA GLU A 117 -9.29 2.10 -9.51
C GLU A 117 -8.33 1.01 -8.99
N VAL A 118 -7.40 0.51 -9.80
CA VAL A 118 -6.48 -0.57 -9.36
C VAL A 118 -5.47 -0.08 -8.33
N ARG A 119 -4.98 1.17 -8.48
CA ARG A 119 -4.02 1.79 -7.55
C ARG A 119 -4.55 1.96 -6.13
N GLU A 120 -5.87 1.88 -5.93
CA GLU A 120 -6.52 2.00 -4.62
C GLU A 120 -6.99 0.67 -4.02
N ASN A 121 -6.87 -0.44 -4.76
CA ASN A 121 -7.63 -1.64 -4.44
C ASN A 121 -6.83 -2.83 -3.87
N VAL A 122 -5.57 -2.61 -3.49
CA VAL A 122 -4.79 -3.59 -2.71
C VAL A 122 -4.18 -2.90 -1.50
N MET A 123 -4.73 -3.19 -0.31
CA MET A 123 -4.34 -2.51 0.93
C MET A 123 -3.45 -3.39 1.82
N CYS A 124 -3.53 -4.72 1.72
CA CYS A 124 -2.69 -5.62 2.49
C CYS A 124 -2.48 -6.97 1.80
N ASP A 125 -1.24 -7.41 1.63
CA ASP A 125 -0.89 -8.81 1.60
C ASP A 125 -0.12 -9.18 2.87
N PHE A 126 -0.31 -10.40 3.38
CA PHE A 126 0.37 -10.85 4.60
C PHE A 126 1.54 -11.79 4.30
N CYS A 127 2.27 -11.49 3.22
CA CYS A 127 3.59 -12.07 2.99
C CYS A 127 4.53 -11.71 4.16
N ALA A 128 5.46 -12.60 4.52
CA ALA A 128 6.32 -12.51 5.70
C ALA A 128 5.67 -12.72 7.07
N TRP A 129 4.34 -12.84 7.16
CA TRP A 129 3.69 -13.13 8.43
C TRP A 129 3.83 -14.60 8.86
N GLN A 130 4.44 -15.46 8.03
CA GLN A 130 4.90 -16.80 8.40
C GLN A 130 5.75 -16.78 9.68
N ILE A 131 6.58 -15.73 9.85
CA ILE A 131 7.44 -15.59 11.03
C ILE A 131 6.58 -15.33 12.27
N ILE A 132 5.55 -14.48 12.15
CA ILE A 132 4.62 -14.17 13.24
C ILE A 132 3.80 -15.42 13.55
N ALA A 133 3.19 -16.05 12.55
CA ALA A 133 2.39 -17.27 12.72
C ALA A 133 3.18 -18.43 13.35
N ARG A 134 4.49 -18.54 13.05
CA ARG A 134 5.38 -19.53 13.68
C ARG A 134 5.68 -19.21 15.14
N ARG A 135 5.92 -17.93 15.46
CA ARG A 135 6.36 -17.50 16.80
C ARG A 135 5.19 -17.34 17.77
N ASP A 136 4.13 -16.71 17.31
CA ASP A 136 2.91 -16.45 18.05
C ASP A 136 1.70 -16.48 17.09
N TYR A 137 1.09 -17.66 17.03
CA TYR A 137 -0.08 -17.88 16.18
C TYR A 137 -1.31 -17.08 16.62
N SER A 138 -1.44 -16.79 17.92
CA SER A 138 -2.54 -15.98 18.44
C SER A 138 -2.40 -14.52 18.02
N GLN A 139 -1.17 -13.98 18.08
CA GLN A 139 -0.87 -12.66 17.58
C GLN A 139 -1.12 -12.55 16.06
N PHE A 140 -0.73 -13.57 15.28
CA PHE A 140 -1.07 -13.64 13.86
C PHE A 140 -2.59 -13.55 13.63
N CYS A 141 -3.38 -14.37 14.34
CA CYS A 141 -4.84 -14.36 14.23
C CYS A 141 -5.45 -13.01 14.65
N TYR A 142 -4.95 -12.41 15.73
CA TYR A 142 -5.37 -11.08 16.18
C TYR A 142 -5.17 -10.02 15.10
N ILE A 143 -3.97 -9.96 14.52
CA ILE A 143 -3.64 -8.97 13.50
C ILE A 143 -4.50 -9.20 12.26
N LEU A 144 -4.55 -10.43 11.74
CA LEU A 144 -5.34 -10.73 10.53
C LEU A 144 -6.83 -10.40 10.72
N ARG A 145 -7.43 -10.71 11.87
CA ARG A 145 -8.82 -10.38 12.19
C ARG A 145 -9.06 -8.86 12.16
N ARG A 146 -8.17 -8.07 12.77
CA ARG A 146 -8.25 -6.61 12.77
C ARG A 146 -8.23 -6.04 11.35
N PHE A 147 -7.38 -6.57 10.47
CA PHE A 147 -7.35 -6.16 9.07
C PHE A 147 -8.66 -6.48 8.33
N LEU A 148 -9.19 -7.69 8.53
CA LEU A 148 -10.46 -8.08 7.90
C LEU A 148 -11.63 -7.22 8.40
N ASP A 149 -11.66 -6.87 9.69
CA ASP A 149 -12.70 -6.04 10.28
C ASP A 149 -12.63 -4.58 9.81
N GLU A 150 -11.43 -4.05 9.66
CA GLU A 150 -11.21 -2.65 9.30
C GLU A 150 -11.30 -2.39 7.79
N PHE A 151 -10.81 -3.31 6.96
CA PHE A 151 -10.72 -3.12 5.52
C PHE A 151 -11.71 -3.96 4.71
N GLY A 152 -12.33 -4.95 5.35
CA GLY A 152 -13.10 -5.98 4.67
C GLY A 152 -12.22 -7.00 3.95
N ARG A 153 -12.71 -8.23 3.88
CA ARG A 153 -11.99 -9.35 3.26
C ARG A 153 -11.55 -9.12 1.82
N GLU A 154 -12.27 -8.29 1.06
CA GLU A 154 -12.01 -8.03 -0.35
C GLU A 154 -10.68 -7.29 -0.60
N ARG A 155 -10.09 -6.70 0.46
CA ARG A 155 -8.90 -5.83 0.39
C ARG A 155 -7.64 -6.44 1.00
N VAL A 156 -7.72 -7.69 1.49
CA VAL A 156 -6.61 -8.42 2.11
C VAL A 156 -6.27 -9.64 1.25
N MET A 157 -4.99 -9.85 0.91
CA MET A 157 -4.55 -10.94 0.04
C MET A 157 -3.53 -11.86 0.72
N PHE A 158 -3.56 -13.12 0.34
CA PHE A 158 -2.54 -14.09 0.71
C PHE A 158 -1.31 -13.95 -0.20
N GLY A 159 -0.11 -13.88 0.41
CA GLY A 159 1.17 -13.78 -0.30
C GLY A 159 2.12 -14.97 0.01
N THR A 160 2.82 -15.45 -1.03
CA THR A 160 3.83 -16.55 -0.95
C THR A 160 5.15 -16.21 -1.62
N ASP A 161 5.29 -15.00 -2.16
CA ASP A 161 6.36 -14.55 -3.07
C ASP A 161 7.69 -14.20 -2.37
N ALA A 162 7.87 -14.60 -1.11
CA ALA A 162 9.11 -14.44 -0.35
C ALA A 162 9.86 -15.79 -0.22
N PRO A 163 10.68 -16.19 -1.22
CA PRO A 163 11.37 -17.49 -1.23
C PRO A 163 12.33 -17.68 -0.04
N LEU A 164 12.82 -16.60 0.55
CA LEU A 164 13.64 -16.64 1.77
C LEU A 164 12.92 -17.25 2.99
N LEU A 165 11.58 -17.24 2.97
CA LEU A 165 10.76 -17.73 4.08
C LEU A 165 10.38 -19.20 3.97
N GLU A 166 10.71 -19.86 2.85
CA GLU A 166 10.52 -21.30 2.67
C GLU A 166 11.25 -22.11 3.76
N HIS A 167 12.38 -21.58 4.25
CA HIS A 167 13.13 -22.13 5.38
C HIS A 167 12.45 -21.95 6.75
N THR A 168 11.47 -21.03 6.85
CA THR A 168 10.74 -20.76 8.10
C THR A 168 9.44 -21.58 8.17
N ILE A 169 8.61 -21.47 7.14
CA ILE A 169 7.41 -22.27 6.90
C ILE A 169 7.33 -22.49 5.39
N SER A 170 7.27 -23.74 4.94
CA SER A 170 7.09 -24.04 3.51
C SER A 170 5.83 -23.41 2.96
N SER A 171 5.82 -23.01 1.69
CA SER A 171 4.64 -22.43 1.04
C SER A 171 3.39 -23.31 1.18
N LYS A 172 3.55 -24.63 1.07
CA LYS A 172 2.46 -25.60 1.28
C LYS A 172 1.88 -25.51 2.70
N ARG A 173 2.75 -25.51 3.71
CA ARG A 173 2.34 -25.40 5.11
C ARG A 173 1.71 -24.03 5.41
N TRP A 174 2.17 -22.98 4.74
CA TRP A 174 1.61 -21.65 4.91
C TRP A 174 0.17 -21.56 4.39
N VAL A 175 -0.09 -22.13 3.21
CA VAL A 175 -1.45 -22.27 2.67
C VAL A 175 -2.33 -23.09 3.63
N GLU A 176 -1.81 -24.19 4.19
CA GLU A 176 -2.56 -25.01 5.14
C GLU A 176 -2.93 -24.23 6.42
N ILE A 177 -2.02 -23.42 6.95
CA ILE A 177 -2.28 -22.60 8.15
C ILE A 177 -3.44 -21.65 7.88
N VAL A 178 -3.40 -20.92 6.75
CA VAL A 178 -4.46 -19.97 6.40
C VAL A 178 -5.78 -20.69 6.10
N ARG A 179 -5.73 -21.84 5.42
CA ARG A 179 -6.91 -22.65 5.10
C ARG A 179 -7.62 -23.15 6.36
N ASN A 180 -6.88 -23.46 7.42
CA ASN A 180 -7.43 -24.00 8.67
C ASN A 180 -7.82 -22.93 9.70
N LEU A 181 -7.70 -21.63 9.37
CA LEU A 181 -8.12 -20.53 10.25
C LEU A 181 -9.52 -20.71 10.85
N PRO A 182 -10.56 -21.16 10.12
CA PRO A 182 -11.92 -21.29 10.68
C PRO A 182 -12.03 -22.33 11.79
N HIS A 183 -11.07 -23.26 11.86
CA HIS A 183 -11.08 -24.38 12.80
C HIS A 183 -9.99 -24.30 13.87
N GLN A 184 -8.89 -23.59 13.59
CA GLN A 184 -7.70 -23.59 14.45
C GLN A 184 -7.43 -22.22 15.09
N SER A 185 -8.14 -21.15 14.71
CA SER A 185 -7.95 -19.86 15.35
C SER A 185 -8.47 -19.84 16.79
N PRO A 186 -7.88 -19.02 17.68
CA PRO A 186 -8.41 -18.82 19.03
C PRO A 186 -9.88 -18.36 18.99
N GLU A 187 -10.69 -18.76 19.97
CA GLU A 187 -12.14 -18.42 20.00
C GLU A 187 -12.43 -16.92 19.90
N ARG A 188 -11.49 -16.09 20.36
CA ARG A 188 -11.55 -14.63 20.33
C ARG A 188 -11.42 -14.04 18.92
N TYR A 189 -10.84 -14.77 17.97
CA TYR A 189 -10.53 -14.32 16.62
C TYR A 189 -11.07 -15.34 15.60
N ARG A 190 -12.36 -15.26 15.27
CA ARG A 190 -13.00 -16.19 14.33
C ARG A 190 -12.82 -15.76 12.89
N PHE A 191 -12.67 -16.74 12.00
CA PHE A 191 -12.61 -16.55 10.56
C PHE A 191 -13.67 -17.42 9.90
N THR A 192 -14.35 -16.88 8.89
CA THR A 192 -15.34 -17.62 8.10
C THR A 192 -14.68 -18.32 6.91
N GLU A 193 -15.34 -19.35 6.40
CA GLU A 193 -14.90 -20.04 5.18
C GLU A 193 -14.87 -19.09 3.98
N GLU A 194 -15.84 -18.16 3.90
CA GLU A 194 -15.88 -17.18 2.82
C GLU A 194 -14.74 -16.16 2.90
N GLU A 195 -14.32 -15.76 4.11
CA GLU A 195 -13.14 -14.91 4.29
C GLU A 195 -11.87 -15.62 3.85
N VAL A 196 -11.66 -16.87 4.27
CA VAL A 196 -10.48 -17.65 3.89
C VAL A 196 -10.44 -17.92 2.38
N SER A 197 -11.60 -18.23 1.78
CA SER A 197 -11.72 -18.37 0.33
C SER A 197 -11.38 -17.08 -0.41
N ALA A 198 -11.81 -15.92 0.11
CA ALA A 198 -11.46 -14.61 -0.46
C ALA A 198 -9.95 -14.37 -0.37
N LEU A 199 -9.35 -14.59 0.80
CA LEU A 199 -7.92 -14.38 1.06
C LEU A 199 -7.01 -15.21 0.15
N LEU A 200 -7.27 -16.51 0.02
CA LEU A 200 -6.37 -17.47 -0.64
C LEU A 200 -6.40 -17.38 -2.17
N ASP A 201 -7.56 -17.12 -2.76
CA ASP A 201 -7.73 -17.23 -4.22
C ASP A 201 -8.81 -16.29 -4.76
N GLY A 202 -9.90 -16.06 -4.03
CA GLY A 202 -11.02 -15.22 -4.47
C GLY A 202 -10.60 -13.79 -4.84
N ASN A 203 -9.77 -13.15 -4.01
CA ASN A 203 -9.30 -11.80 -4.24
C ASN A 203 -8.32 -11.72 -5.41
N ALA A 204 -7.41 -12.69 -5.53
CA ALA A 204 -6.48 -12.78 -6.65
C ALA A 204 -7.25 -12.97 -7.97
N ARG A 205 -8.21 -13.89 -8.03
CA ARG A 205 -9.06 -14.10 -9.21
C ARG A 205 -9.92 -12.88 -9.53
N ARG A 206 -10.53 -12.23 -8.55
CA ARG A 206 -11.33 -11.00 -8.75
C ARG A 206 -10.48 -9.91 -9.38
N LEU A 207 -9.28 -9.69 -8.85
CA LEU A 207 -8.34 -8.72 -9.37
C LEU A 207 -7.91 -9.09 -10.80
N LEU A 208 -7.58 -10.35 -11.06
CA LEU A 208 -7.19 -10.83 -12.39
C LEU A 208 -8.34 -10.86 -13.40
N ALA A 209 -9.59 -11.06 -12.98
CA ALA A 209 -10.76 -11.04 -13.85
C ALA A 209 -11.18 -9.61 -14.24
N SER A 210 -10.85 -8.62 -13.42
CA SER A 210 -11.01 -7.19 -13.77
C SER A 210 -10.01 -6.71 -14.83
N ILE A 211 -8.97 -7.50 -15.10
CA ILE A 211 -8.02 -7.31 -16.19
C ILE A 211 -8.66 -7.82 -17.48
N PRO A 212 -8.84 -6.99 -18.53
CA PRO A 212 -9.39 -7.44 -19.81
C PRO A 212 -8.55 -8.61 -20.36
N GLN A 213 -9.20 -9.72 -20.66
CA GLN A 213 -8.60 -10.81 -21.43
C GLN A 213 -8.45 -10.33 -22.87
N LYS A 214 -7.29 -10.60 -23.48
CA LYS A 214 -6.97 -10.22 -24.87
C LYS A 214 -7.94 -10.81 -25.88
#